data_AF-S2VPH9-F1
#
_entry.id   AF-S2VPH9-F1
#
_cell.length_a   1.000
_cell.length_b   1.000
_cell.length_c   1.000
_cell.angle_alpha   90.00
_cell.angle_beta   90.00
_cell.angle_gamma   90.00
#
_symmetry.space_group_name_H-M   'P 1'
#
loop_
_entity.id
_entity.type
_entity.pdbx_description
1 polymer ?
#
loop_
_entity_poly.entity_id
_entity_poly.type
_entity_poly.pdbx_seq_one_letter_code
_entity_poly.pdbx_strand_id
1 'polypeptide(L)'
;MVATILGWGYEGKTLSDLLSTLETNRVHAVIDIRLTPISRKKGFSKTRLRQAVESTGTRYVHMRSLGNPKDNRAAFAYPGTPEAHAAHARFRNEVLATPDARVAIHEIADLAHDGAILILCFEANHQQCHRKLVIEETCAVLEESERFAA
;
A
#
# COMPACT_ATOMS: atom_id res chain seq x y z
N MET A 1 -17.87 3.60 11.44
CA MET A 1 -17.26 4.75 10.72
C MET A 1 -16.68 4.21 9.43
N VAL A 2 -16.82 4.90 8.31
CA VAL A 2 -16.25 4.41 7.04
C VAL A 2 -14.73 4.52 7.11
N ALA A 3 -14.04 3.38 6.98
CA ALA A 3 -12.57 3.33 6.96
C ALA A 3 -12.01 4.17 5.80
N THR A 4 -10.95 4.94 6.06
CA THR A 4 -10.32 5.82 5.06
C THR A 4 -8.95 5.27 4.66
N ILE A 5 -8.83 4.80 3.42
CA ILE A 5 -7.59 4.24 2.87
C ILE A 5 -7.11 5.10 1.69
N LEU A 6 -5.92 5.67 1.81
CA LEU A 6 -5.29 6.48 0.76
C LEU A 6 -4.21 5.69 0.04
N GLY A 7 -4.29 5.58 -1.28
CA GLY A 7 -3.19 5.04 -2.10
C GLY A 7 -2.22 6.14 -2.52
N TRP A 8 -0.92 6.00 -2.22
CA TRP A 8 0.07 7.02 -2.58
C TRP A 8 1.34 6.45 -3.22
N GLY A 9 1.69 6.99 -4.38
CA GLY A 9 2.91 6.70 -5.12
C GLY A 9 3.87 7.87 -5.09
N TYR A 10 5.15 7.61 -4.79
CA TYR A 10 6.16 8.67 -4.66
C TYR A 10 6.92 9.00 -5.95
N GLU A 11 6.66 8.34 -7.06
CA GLU A 11 7.16 8.75 -8.37
C GLU A 11 6.73 10.19 -8.69
N GLY A 12 7.67 11.02 -9.15
CA GLY A 12 7.43 12.45 -9.38
C GLY A 12 7.26 13.35 -8.13
N LYS A 13 7.01 12.80 -6.94
CA LYS A 13 6.70 13.57 -5.71
C LYS A 13 7.91 13.84 -4.81
N THR A 14 7.78 14.54 -3.70
CA THR A 14 8.86 14.75 -2.71
C THR A 14 8.51 14.14 -1.36
N LEU A 15 9.47 14.08 -0.44
CA LEU A 15 9.18 13.71 0.94
C LEU A 15 8.27 14.77 1.60
N SER A 16 8.43 16.04 1.25
CA SER A 16 7.55 17.12 1.73
C SER A 16 6.10 16.91 1.30
N ASP A 17 5.88 16.48 0.05
CA ASP A 17 4.54 16.18 -0.47
C ASP A 17 3.90 15.04 0.31
N LEU A 18 4.69 14.03 0.71
CA LEU A 18 4.21 12.95 1.57
C LEU A 18 3.77 13.51 2.92
N LEU A 19 4.65 14.23 3.63
CA LEU A 19 4.33 14.75 4.97
C LEU A 19 3.11 15.67 4.96
N SER A 20 2.99 16.55 3.97
CA SER A 20 1.80 17.40 3.78
C SER A 20 0.53 16.58 3.53
N THR A 21 0.64 15.47 2.77
CA THR A 21 -0.48 14.53 2.57
C THR A 21 -0.91 13.88 3.88
N LEU A 22 0.06 13.46 4.72
CA LEU A 22 -0.22 12.82 6.01
C LEU A 22 -0.96 13.76 6.95
N GLU A 23 -0.47 15.00 7.07
CA GLU A 23 -1.07 16.03 7.92
C GLU A 23 -2.48 16.40 7.47
N THR A 24 -2.65 16.72 6.18
CA THR A 24 -3.94 17.15 5.61
C THR A 24 -5.04 16.11 5.81
N ASN A 25 -4.69 14.82 5.68
CA ASN A 25 -5.65 13.72 5.79
C ASN A 25 -5.68 13.09 7.19
N ARG A 26 -4.93 13.64 8.16
CA ARG A 26 -4.83 13.11 9.53
C ARG A 26 -4.48 11.61 9.54
N VAL A 27 -3.53 11.22 8.69
CA VAL A 27 -3.10 9.83 8.57
C VAL A 27 -2.37 9.41 9.84
N HIS A 28 -2.84 8.34 10.47
CA HIS A 28 -2.20 7.79 11.68
C HIS A 28 -1.18 6.68 11.36
N ALA A 29 -1.32 6.00 10.22
CA ALA A 29 -0.36 4.97 9.79
C ALA A 29 -0.04 5.02 8.28
N VAL A 30 1.26 4.93 7.96
CA VAL A 30 1.78 4.69 6.61
C VAL A 30 2.19 3.23 6.48
N ILE A 31 1.59 2.55 5.50
CA ILE A 31 1.83 1.15 5.18
C ILE A 31 2.69 1.08 3.92
N ASP A 32 3.98 0.82 4.08
CA ASP A 32 4.91 0.61 2.99
C ASP A 32 4.82 -0.84 2.49
N ILE A 33 4.28 -1.02 1.29
CA ILE A 33 4.09 -2.35 0.68
C ILE A 33 5.16 -2.67 -0.37
N ARG A 34 6.29 -1.96 -0.35
CA ARG A 34 7.41 -2.29 -1.24
C ARG A 34 8.04 -3.61 -0.82
N LEU A 35 8.23 -4.52 -1.78
CA LEU A 35 8.96 -5.78 -1.52
C LEU A 35 10.36 -5.50 -0.95
N THR A 36 11.04 -4.52 -1.54
CA THR A 36 12.35 -4.05 -1.09
C THR A 36 12.31 -2.52 -0.98
N PRO A 37 12.27 -1.93 0.23
CA PRO A 37 12.12 -0.49 0.44
C PRO A 37 13.45 0.27 0.27
N ILE A 38 14.16 -0.01 -0.83
CA ILE A 38 15.36 0.71 -1.26
C ILE A 38 14.94 1.73 -2.30
N SER A 39 15.40 2.97 -2.16
CA SER A 39 15.11 4.04 -3.11
C SER A 39 16.30 4.98 -3.23
N ARG A 40 16.60 5.39 -4.47
CA ARG A 40 17.57 6.46 -4.77
C ARG A 40 16.95 7.85 -4.62
N LYS A 41 15.63 7.93 -4.53
CA LYS A 41 14.90 9.19 -4.36
C LYS A 41 15.12 9.72 -2.94
N LYS A 42 15.59 10.96 -2.82
CA LYS A 42 15.90 11.61 -1.54
C LYS A 42 14.74 11.46 -0.56
N GLY A 43 15.02 10.93 0.62
CA GLY A 43 14.03 10.73 1.70
C GLY A 43 13.28 9.39 1.67
N PHE A 44 13.31 8.63 0.58
CA PHE A 44 12.49 7.42 0.43
C PHE A 44 13.21 6.08 0.69
N SER A 45 14.45 6.10 1.18
CA SER A 45 15.09 4.90 1.76
C SER A 45 14.38 4.52 3.07
N LYS A 46 14.16 3.23 3.33
CA LYS A 46 13.41 2.72 4.51
C LYS A 46 13.66 3.51 5.81
N THR A 47 14.91 3.62 6.25
CA THR A 47 15.24 4.29 7.53
C THR A 47 14.89 5.77 7.53
N ARG A 48 15.25 6.51 6.49
CA ARG A 48 14.94 7.95 6.39
C ARG A 48 13.43 8.20 6.27
N LEU A 49 12.73 7.37 5.50
CA LEU A 49 11.29 7.46 5.33
C LEU A 49 10.58 7.22 6.67
N ARG A 50 10.96 6.14 7.37
CA ARG A 50 10.46 5.84 8.72
C ARG A 50 10.65 7.02 9.67
N GLN A 51 11.87 7.54 9.78
CA GLN A 51 12.18 8.66 10.67
C GLN A 51 11.34 9.90 10.34
N ALA A 52 11.18 10.24 9.06
CA ALA A 52 10.38 11.38 8.66
C ALA A 52 8.89 11.20 8.98
N VAL A 53 8.33 10.02 8.70
CA VAL A 53 6.92 9.70 9.00
C VAL A 53 6.69 9.66 10.52
N GLU A 54 7.54 8.99 11.28
CA GLU A 54 7.39 8.89 12.73
C GLU A 54 7.59 10.26 13.43
N SER A 55 8.34 11.19 12.82
CA SER A 55 8.49 12.56 13.36
C SER A 55 7.19 13.38 13.34
N THR A 56 6.19 12.99 12.54
CA THR A 56 4.86 13.63 12.51
C THR A 56 3.87 12.96 13.47
N GLY A 57 4.32 12.01 14.31
CA GLY A 57 3.44 11.19 15.14
C GLY A 57 2.71 10.09 14.38
N THR A 58 3.04 9.88 13.09
CA THR A 58 2.41 8.86 12.23
C THR A 58 3.20 7.55 12.32
N ARG A 59 2.52 6.42 12.50
CA ARG A 59 3.15 5.10 12.52
C ARG A 59 3.68 4.72 11.14
N TYR A 60 4.87 4.13 11.06
CA TYR A 60 5.38 3.54 9.82
C TYR A 60 5.46 2.00 9.93
N VAL A 61 4.74 1.30 9.06
CA VAL A 61 4.68 -0.17 9.00
C VAL A 61 5.18 -0.62 7.63
N HIS A 62 6.11 -1.59 7.59
CA HIS A 62 6.62 -2.15 6.33
C HIS A 62 6.12 -3.59 6.19
N MET A 63 5.26 -3.83 5.20
CA MET A 63 4.62 -5.13 4.94
C MET A 63 5.20 -5.75 3.67
N ARG A 64 6.33 -6.44 3.82
CA ARG A 64 7.05 -7.07 2.71
C ARG A 64 6.22 -8.13 1.98
N SER A 65 5.36 -8.85 2.70
CA SER A 65 4.48 -9.91 2.16
C SER A 65 3.53 -9.39 1.08
N LEU A 66 3.27 -8.08 1.04
CA LEU A 66 2.39 -7.43 0.07
C LEU A 66 3.16 -6.83 -1.13
N GLY A 67 4.46 -7.12 -1.26
CA GLY A 67 5.30 -6.56 -2.31
C GLY A 67 5.24 -7.33 -3.63
N ASN A 68 5.11 -6.61 -4.75
CA ASN A 68 5.14 -7.22 -6.08
C ASN A 68 6.53 -7.82 -6.42
N PRO A 69 6.63 -9.12 -6.74
CA PRO A 69 7.85 -9.77 -7.21
C PRO A 69 8.47 -9.04 -8.40
N LYS A 70 9.80 -8.97 -8.45
CA LYS A 70 10.53 -8.14 -9.44
C LYS A 70 10.20 -8.54 -10.89
N ASP A 71 10.07 -9.83 -11.13
CA ASP A 71 9.74 -10.46 -12.41
C ASP A 71 8.28 -10.22 -12.85
N ASN A 72 7.39 -9.84 -11.92
CA ASN A 72 5.99 -9.56 -12.21
C ASN A 72 5.69 -8.07 -12.48
N ARG A 73 6.60 -7.16 -12.11
CA ARG A 73 6.36 -5.69 -12.17
C ARG A 73 6.21 -5.13 -13.58
N ALA A 74 7.04 -5.58 -14.52
CA ALA A 74 7.10 -4.97 -15.85
C ALA A 74 5.76 -5.06 -16.60
N ALA A 75 5.02 -6.15 -16.38
CA ALA A 75 3.72 -6.37 -17.00
C ALA A 75 2.63 -5.42 -16.50
N PHE A 76 2.81 -4.72 -15.37
CA PHE A 76 1.88 -3.70 -14.89
C PHE A 76 1.99 -2.38 -15.65
N ALA A 77 3.04 -2.18 -16.46
CA ALA A 77 3.32 -0.89 -17.11
C ALA A 77 2.21 -0.42 -18.07
N TYR A 78 1.45 -1.36 -18.64
CA TYR A 78 0.41 -1.08 -19.63
C TYR A 78 -0.94 -1.68 -19.18
N PRO A 79 -1.71 -0.96 -18.34
CA PRO A 79 -2.99 -1.46 -17.85
C PRO A 79 -3.96 -1.77 -19.00
N GLY A 80 -4.77 -2.82 -18.83
CA GLY A 80 -5.78 -3.25 -19.81
C GLY A 80 -5.28 -4.21 -20.89
N THR A 81 -3.97 -4.49 -20.95
CA THR A 81 -3.45 -5.54 -21.85
C THR A 81 -3.59 -6.94 -21.24
N PRO A 82 -3.57 -8.02 -22.07
CA PRO A 82 -3.56 -9.39 -21.57
C PRO A 82 -2.42 -9.66 -20.58
N GLU A 83 -1.24 -9.08 -20.79
CA GLU A 83 -0.08 -9.24 -19.91
C GLU A 83 -0.33 -8.61 -18.54
N ALA A 84 -0.91 -7.40 -18.49
CA ALA A 84 -1.29 -6.77 -17.24
C ALA A 84 -2.35 -7.59 -16.48
N HIS A 85 -3.35 -8.12 -17.19
CA HIS A 85 -4.35 -8.99 -16.59
C HIS A 85 -3.72 -10.27 -16.00
N ALA A 86 -2.82 -10.92 -16.73
CA ALA A 86 -2.10 -12.09 -16.24
C ALA A 86 -1.25 -11.77 -15.01
N ALA A 87 -0.56 -10.62 -15.00
CA ALA A 87 0.27 -10.18 -13.88
C ALA A 87 -0.56 -9.81 -12.64
N HIS A 88 -1.75 -9.23 -12.83
CA HIS A 88 -2.70 -8.98 -11.74
C HIS A 88 -3.24 -10.29 -11.16
N ALA A 89 -3.63 -11.24 -12.02
CA ALA A 89 -4.09 -12.56 -11.59
C ALA A 89 -2.99 -13.31 -10.82
N ARG A 90 -1.76 -13.29 -11.34
CA ARG A 90 -0.58 -13.85 -10.65
C ARG A 90 -0.38 -13.22 -9.29
N PHE A 91 -0.40 -11.89 -9.19
CA PHE A 91 -0.24 -11.21 -7.89
C PHE A 91 -1.32 -11.62 -6.89
N ARG A 92 -2.59 -11.73 -7.31
CA ARG A 92 -3.66 -12.22 -6.43
C ARG A 92 -3.43 -13.67 -5.99
N ASN A 93 -3.16 -14.56 -6.93
CA ASN A 93 -3.12 -16.00 -6.70
C ASN A 93 -1.82 -16.51 -6.05
N GLU A 94 -0.70 -15.81 -6.23
CA GLU A 94 0.60 -16.24 -5.72
C GLU A 94 1.14 -15.37 -4.59
N VAL A 95 0.71 -14.11 -4.49
CA VAL A 95 1.17 -13.18 -3.44
C VAL A 95 0.09 -12.97 -2.39
N LEU A 96 -1.08 -12.44 -2.78
CA LEU A 96 -2.17 -12.14 -1.83
C LEU A 96 -2.77 -13.41 -1.23
N ALA A 97 -2.72 -14.54 -1.94
CA ALA A 97 -3.16 -15.84 -1.43
C ALA A 97 -2.17 -16.52 -0.47
N THR A 98 -1.04 -15.89 -0.12
CA THR A 98 -0.14 -16.45 0.90
C THR A 98 -0.69 -16.20 2.32
N PRO A 99 -0.42 -17.08 3.31
CA PRO A 99 -0.84 -16.85 4.69
C PRO A 99 -0.36 -15.50 5.24
N ASP A 100 0.91 -15.15 5.01
CA ASP A 100 1.50 -13.90 5.49
C ASP A 100 0.88 -12.66 4.84
N ALA A 101 0.47 -12.74 3.57
CA ALA A 101 -0.24 -11.65 2.92
C ALA A 101 -1.65 -11.49 3.49
N ARG A 102 -2.38 -12.59 3.72
CA ARG A 102 -3.70 -12.53 4.37
C ARG A 102 -3.63 -11.89 5.75
N VAL A 103 -2.66 -12.29 6.58
CA VAL A 103 -2.44 -11.67 7.89
C VAL A 103 -2.16 -10.18 7.75
N ALA A 104 -1.29 -9.79 6.81
CA ALA A 104 -0.98 -8.38 6.57
C ALA A 104 -2.21 -7.59 6.09
N ILE A 105 -3.07 -8.14 5.23
CA ILE A 105 -4.31 -7.48 4.81
C ILE A 105 -5.26 -7.26 6.01
N HIS A 106 -5.41 -8.24 6.89
CA HIS A 106 -6.22 -8.06 8.10
C HIS A 106 -5.61 -7.02 9.05
N GLU A 107 -4.28 -6.99 9.21
CA GLU A 107 -3.61 -5.93 9.98
C GLU A 107 -3.85 -4.53 9.36
N ILE A 108 -3.87 -4.41 8.04
CA ILE A 108 -4.24 -3.14 7.36
C ILE A 108 -5.69 -2.79 7.66
N ALA A 109 -6.61 -3.75 7.60
CA ALA A 109 -8.02 -3.52 7.91
C ALA A 109 -8.21 -3.06 9.36
N ASP A 110 -7.54 -3.68 10.32
CA ASP A 110 -7.55 -3.25 11.73
C ASP A 110 -7.03 -1.81 11.88
N LEU A 111 -5.90 -1.49 11.25
CA LEU A 111 -5.37 -0.13 11.24
C LEU A 111 -6.34 0.86 10.58
N ALA A 112 -7.08 0.45 9.55
CA ALA A 112 -8.05 1.29 8.87
C ALA A 112 -9.31 1.54 9.71
N HIS A 113 -9.66 0.64 10.65
CA HIS A 113 -10.70 0.87 11.65
C HIS A 113 -10.30 1.93 12.67
N ASP A 114 -9.02 1.95 13.07
CA ASP A 114 -8.49 2.92 14.06
C ASP A 114 -8.40 4.35 13.50
N GLY A 115 -8.38 4.52 12.18
CA GLY A 115 -8.39 5.83 11.53
C GLY A 115 -7.85 5.81 10.10
N ALA A 116 -7.61 7.01 9.54
CA ALA A 116 -7.10 7.14 8.19
C ALA A 116 -5.69 6.55 8.02
N ILE A 117 -5.51 5.69 7.02
CA ILE A 117 -4.22 5.09 6.67
C ILE A 117 -3.79 5.48 5.26
N LEU A 118 -2.48 5.38 4.99
CA LEU A 118 -1.90 5.60 3.66
C LEU A 118 -1.05 4.40 3.23
N ILE A 119 -1.42 3.77 2.12
CA ILE A 119 -0.68 2.67 1.50
C ILE A 119 0.30 3.22 0.46
N LEU A 120 1.58 3.02 0.72
CA LEU A 120 2.70 3.61 -0.01
C LEU A 120 3.35 2.60 -0.97
N CYS A 121 3.54 3.02 -2.23
CA CYS A 121 4.40 2.34 -3.20
C CYS A 121 5.19 3.37 -4.04
N PHE A 122 5.90 2.92 -5.09
CA PHE A 122 6.66 3.78 -5.97
C PHE A 122 5.79 4.45 -7.03
N GLU A 123 5.11 3.68 -7.88
CA GLU A 123 4.47 4.12 -9.12
C GLU A 123 3.42 5.20 -8.83
N ALA A 124 3.39 6.28 -9.60
CA ALA A 124 2.42 7.36 -9.38
C ALA A 124 0.99 6.90 -9.72
N ASN A 125 0.83 6.21 -10.85
CA ASN A 125 -0.45 5.70 -11.31
C ASN A 125 -0.81 4.39 -10.59
N HIS A 126 -1.94 4.38 -9.88
CA HIS A 126 -2.43 3.19 -9.19
C HIS A 126 -2.80 2.02 -10.12
N GLN A 127 -3.15 2.27 -11.40
CA GLN A 127 -3.47 1.22 -12.37
C GLN A 127 -2.21 0.45 -12.79
N GLN A 128 -1.03 1.05 -12.65
CA GLN A 128 0.27 0.45 -12.96
C GLN A 128 0.93 -0.16 -11.71
N CYS A 129 0.19 -0.32 -10.62
CA CYS A 129 0.74 -0.66 -9.32
C CYS A 129 -0.05 -1.76 -8.62
N HIS A 130 0.64 -2.66 -7.94
CA HIS A 130 0.00 -3.68 -7.11
C HIS A 130 -0.77 -3.11 -5.93
N ARG A 131 -0.51 -1.85 -5.52
CA ARG A 131 -1.25 -1.22 -4.41
C ARG A 131 -2.75 -1.18 -4.64
N LYS A 132 -3.20 -1.10 -5.91
CA LYS A 132 -4.63 -1.16 -6.24
C LYS A 132 -5.24 -2.46 -5.74
N LEU A 133 -4.56 -3.58 -6.00
CA LEU A 133 -5.02 -4.92 -5.61
C LEU A 133 -5.00 -5.09 -4.09
N VAL A 134 -4.00 -4.54 -3.41
CA VAL A 134 -3.93 -4.53 -1.94
C VAL A 134 -5.08 -3.74 -1.33
N ILE A 135 -5.38 -2.55 -1.87
CA ILE A 135 -6.50 -1.72 -1.41
C ILE A 135 -7.83 -2.44 -1.64
N GLU A 136 -8.05 -3.01 -2.83
CA GLU A 136 -9.25 -3.78 -3.15
C GLU A 136 -9.48 -4.94 -2.17
N GLU A 137 -8.43 -5.72 -1.88
CA GLU A 137 -8.52 -6.85 -0.96
C GLU A 137 -8.80 -6.38 0.48
N THR A 138 -8.21 -5.26 0.90
CA THR A 138 -8.46 -4.67 2.21
C THR A 138 -9.91 -4.20 2.34
N CYS A 139 -10.44 -3.53 1.32
CA CYS A 139 -11.84 -3.11 1.28
C CYS A 139 -12.78 -4.32 1.39
N ALA A 140 -12.49 -5.43 0.69
CA ALA A 140 -13.31 -6.64 0.77
C ALA A 140 -13.36 -7.22 2.21
N VAL A 141 -12.23 -7.25 2.91
CA VAL A 141 -12.15 -7.69 4.32
C VAL A 141 -12.92 -6.74 5.25
N LEU A 142 -12.84 -5.43 5.03
CA LEU A 142 -13.59 -4.45 5.81
C LEU A 142 -15.10 -4.63 5.62
N GLU A 143 -15.57 -4.74 4.38
CA GLU A 143 -16.98 -4.95 4.06
C GLU A 143 -17.52 -6.27 4.64
N GLU A 144 -16.70 -7.31 4.67
CA GLU A 144 -17.05 -8.58 5.32
C GLU A 144 -17.19 -8.43 6.83
N SER A 145 -16.25 -7.74 7.46
CA SER A 145 -16.27 -7.47 8.91
C SER A 145 -17.50 -6.66 9.32
N GLU A 146 -17.88 -5.66 8.52
CA GLU A 146 -19.09 -4.85 8.75
C GLU A 146 -20.38 -5.67 8.60
N ARG A 147 -20.44 -6.62 7.65
CA ARG A 147 -21.60 -7.52 7.48
C ARG A 147 -21.83 -8.45 8.67
N PHE A 148 -20.77 -8.92 9.32
CA PHE A 148 -20.89 -9.81 10.48
C PHE A 148 -21.11 -9.06 11.81
N ALA A 149 -20.79 -7.76 11.84
CA ALA A 149 -21.03 -6.91 13.01
C ALA A 149 -22.46 -6.31 13.06
N ALA A 150 -23.24 -6.45 11.97
CA ALA A 150 -24.63 -6.00 11.85
C ALA A 150 -25.63 -7.12 12.18
#